data_AF-A0A7W2DZ71-F1
#
_entry.id   AF-A0A7W2DZ71-F1
#
_cell.length_a   1.000
_cell.length_b   1.000
_cell.length_c   1.000
_cell.angle_alpha   90.00
_cell.angle_beta   90.00
_cell.angle_gamma   90.00
#
_symmetry.space_group_name_H-M   'P 1'
#
loop_
_entity.id
_entity.type
_entity.pdbx_description
1 polymer ?
#
loop_
_entity_poly.entity_id
_entity_poly.type
_entity_poly.pdbx_seq_one_letter_code
_entity_poly.pdbx_strand_id
1 'polypeptide(L)'
;MPEPEFTARGVRIGKGLRSLTRAGQIRISEGRVRLLTSYGSEIDSAPVQAVRASTPRFGAGDRARADLGGTRYSLTLGESDPDPGTPGTPSARRFVEAVRRAAGRGR
;
A
#
# COMPACT_ATOMS: atom_id res chain seq x y z
N MET A 1 -17.46 -7.03 12.42
CA MET A 1 -17.34 -5.91 11.47
C MET A 1 -16.00 -6.05 10.78
N PRO A 2 -15.87 -5.87 9.45
CA PRO A 2 -14.62 -6.18 8.78
C PRO A 2 -13.57 -5.14 9.19
N GLU A 3 -12.45 -5.64 9.71
CA GLU A 3 -11.23 -4.87 9.75
C GLU A 3 -10.94 -4.35 8.33
N PRO A 4 -10.36 -3.15 8.16
CA PRO A 4 -9.98 -2.66 6.85
C PRO A 4 -8.83 -3.53 6.32
N GLU A 5 -9.18 -4.65 5.70
CA GLU A 5 -8.28 -5.57 5.03
C GLU A 5 -8.06 -5.08 3.60
N PHE A 6 -6.82 -4.69 3.29
CA PHE A 6 -6.43 -4.30 1.94
C PHE A 6 -5.21 -5.09 1.52
N THR A 7 -5.30 -5.77 0.38
CA THR A 7 -4.18 -6.52 -0.20
C THR A 7 -4.00 -6.08 -1.65
N ALA A 8 -2.77 -5.71 -2.00
CA ALA A 8 -2.37 -5.46 -3.37
C ALA A 8 -1.12 -6.28 -3.69
N ARG A 9 -1.05 -6.86 -4.90
CA ARG A 9 0.09 -7.63 -5.41
C ARG A 9 0.59 -6.98 -6.70
N GLY A 10 1.75 -7.41 -7.20
CA GLY A 10 2.33 -6.80 -8.41
C GLY A 10 2.77 -5.35 -8.23
N VAL A 11 2.98 -4.92 -6.98
CA VAL A 11 3.31 -3.54 -6.64
C VAL A 11 4.79 -3.30 -6.86
N ARG A 12 5.14 -2.29 -7.65
CA ARG A 12 6.52 -1.81 -7.68
C ARG A 12 6.78 -0.95 -6.45
N ILE A 13 7.64 -1.43 -5.56
CA ILE A 13 8.05 -0.77 -4.31
C ILE A 13 9.46 -0.23 -4.47
N GLY A 14 9.60 1.09 -4.34
CA GLY A 14 10.88 1.79 -4.27
C GLY A 14 11.05 2.54 -2.95
N LYS A 15 12.29 2.68 -2.49
CA LYS A 15 12.68 3.48 -1.32
C LYS A 15 13.63 4.58 -1.78
N GLY A 16 13.17 5.83 -1.70
CA GLY A 16 13.91 6.97 -2.27
C GLY A 16 14.21 6.79 -3.76
N LEU A 17 15.49 6.78 -4.14
CA LEU A 17 15.99 6.54 -5.51
C LEU A 17 16.19 5.06 -5.85
N ARG A 18 16.09 4.14 -4.88
CA ARG A 18 16.36 2.71 -5.06
C ARG A 18 15.06 1.93 -5.26
N SER A 19 14.99 1.09 -6.29
CA SER A 19 13.90 0.12 -6.44
C SER A 19 14.19 -1.11 -5.58
N LEU A 20 13.24 -1.56 -4.76
CA LEU A 20 13.39 -2.74 -3.90
C LEU A 20 12.77 -3.98 -4.54
N THR A 21 11.54 -3.85 -5.05
CA THR A 21 10.85 -4.93 -5.77
C THR A 21 9.95 -4.35 -6.85
N ARG A 22 9.75 -5.11 -7.92
CA ARG A 22 8.85 -4.75 -9.02
C ARG A 22 7.48 -5.42 -8.93
N ALA A 23 7.39 -6.53 -8.19
CA ALA A 23 6.19 -7.34 -8.02
C ALA A 23 5.93 -7.60 -6.53
N GLY A 24 6.19 -6.60 -5.69
CA GLY A 24 5.93 -6.66 -4.26
C GLY A 24 4.45 -6.72 -3.94
N GLN A 25 4.16 -6.82 -2.65
CA GLN A 25 2.79 -6.86 -2.14
C GLN A 25 2.64 -5.81 -1.04
N ILE A 26 1.44 -5.28 -0.89
CA ILE A 26 1.05 -4.41 0.22
C ILE A 26 -0.08 -5.12 0.94
N ARG A 27 0.04 -5.25 2.26
CA ARG A 27 -1.02 -5.78 3.10
C ARG A 27 -1.34 -4.79 4.21
N ILE A 28 -2.61 -4.47 4.38
CA ILE A 28 -3.12 -3.72 5.52
C ILE A 28 -4.01 -4.68 6.30
N SER A 29 -3.62 -4.98 7.53
CA SER A 29 -4.35 -5.87 8.43
C SER A 29 -4.03 -5.49 9.86
N GLU A 30 -4.95 -5.72 10.81
CA GLU A 30 -4.73 -5.49 12.25
C GLU A 30 -4.27 -4.04 12.55
N GLY A 31 -4.73 -3.05 11.78
CA GLY A 31 -4.30 -1.66 11.95
C GLY A 31 -2.83 -1.38 11.60
N ARG A 32 -2.17 -2.25 10.83
CA ARG A 32 -0.79 -2.07 10.37
C ARG A 32 -0.70 -2.20 8.86
N VAL A 33 0.22 -1.44 8.26
CA VAL A 33 0.62 -1.58 6.87
C VAL A 33 1.91 -2.39 6.82
N ARG A 34 1.94 -3.44 6.01
CA ARG A 34 3.11 -4.26 5.73
C ARG A 34 3.44 -4.17 4.24
N LEU A 35 4.69 -3.84 3.94
CA LEU A 35 5.26 -3.90 2.60
C LEU A 35 6.00 -5.21 2.47
N LEU A 36 5.66 -5.99 1.46
CA LEU A 36 6.20 -7.32 1.24
C LEU A 36 6.89 -7.41 -0.12
N THR A 37 7.87 -8.31 -0.22
CA THR A 37 8.45 -8.71 -1.51
C THR A 37 7.45 -9.55 -2.31
N SER A 38 7.82 -9.92 -3.53
CA SER A 38 7.01 -10.84 -4.37
C SER A 38 6.77 -12.19 -3.69
N TYR A 39 7.72 -12.64 -2.88
CA TYR A 39 7.64 -13.90 -2.14
C TYR A 39 6.87 -13.78 -0.81
N GLY A 40 6.36 -12.60 -0.46
CA GLY A 40 5.67 -12.37 0.80
C GLY A 40 6.58 -12.10 1.99
N SER A 41 7.89 -11.94 1.79
CA SER A 41 8.81 -11.53 2.87
C SER A 41 8.61 -10.07 3.24
N GLU A 42 8.56 -9.76 4.52
CA GLU A 42 8.42 -8.38 5.00
C GLU A 42 9.65 -7.54 4.64
N ILE A 43 9.41 -6.44 3.95
CA ILE A 43 10.39 -5.40 3.68
C ILE A 43 10.38 -4.40 4.83
N ASP A 44 9.19 -3.94 5.19
CA ASP A 44 8.96 -2.95 6.24
C ASP A 44 7.50 -3.00 6.72
N SER A 45 7.26 -2.64 7.98
CA SER A 45 5.92 -2.56 8.54
C SER A 45 5.77 -1.40 9.53
N ALA A 46 4.59 -0.77 9.50
CA ALA A 46 4.29 0.35 10.39
C ALA A 46 2.79 0.38 10.75
N PRO A 47 2.42 0.85 11.96
CA PRO A 47 1.02 1.05 12.32
C PRO A 47 0.39 2.11 11.41
N VAL A 48 -0.85 1.88 10.95
CA VAL A 48 -1.55 2.77 9.99
C VAL A 48 -1.62 4.23 10.47
N GLN A 49 -1.62 4.43 11.78
CA GLN A 49 -1.61 5.75 12.42
C GLN A 49 -0.31 6.51 12.20
N ALA A 50 0.82 5.79 12.08
CA ALA A 50 2.13 6.35 11.74
C ALA A 50 2.41 6.33 10.23
N VAL A 51 1.49 5.81 9.41
CA VAL A 51 1.64 5.76 7.96
C VAL A 51 0.96 6.94 7.31
N ARG A 52 1.72 7.74 6.56
CA ARG A 52 1.15 8.77 5.68
C ARG A 52 1.11 8.27 4.25
N ALA A 53 -0.09 7.91 3.80
CA ALA A 53 -0.36 7.57 2.41
C ALA A 53 -0.89 8.79 1.65
N SER A 54 -0.33 9.05 0.46
CA SER A 54 -0.77 10.13 -0.43
C SER A 54 -0.65 9.72 -1.89
N THR A 55 -1.61 10.12 -2.71
CA THR A 55 -1.50 10.05 -4.16
C THR A 55 -0.87 11.36 -4.66
N PRO A 56 0.10 11.31 -5.59
CA PRO A 56 0.56 12.51 -6.26
C PRO A 56 -0.58 13.13 -7.07
N ARG A 57 -0.69 14.46 -7.05
CA ARG A 57 -1.69 15.21 -7.84
C ARG A 57 -1.48 15.08 -9.36
N PHE A 58 -0.25 14.78 -9.77
CA PHE A 58 0.17 14.62 -11.17
C PHE A 58 0.85 13.26 -11.37
N GLY A 59 0.31 12.45 -12.28
CA GLY A 59 0.78 11.11 -12.61
C GLY A 59 -0.36 10.14 -12.93
N ALA A 60 -0.04 9.00 -13.55
CA ALA A 60 -0.98 7.90 -13.74
C ALA A 60 -1.62 7.52 -12.38
N GLY A 61 -2.92 7.20 -12.38
CA GLY A 61 -3.72 6.92 -11.18
C GLY A 61 -3.24 5.71 -10.35
N ASP A 62 -2.20 5.06 -10.84
CA ASP A 62 -1.53 3.85 -10.36
C ASP A 62 -0.41 4.14 -9.35
N ARG A 63 0.00 5.40 -9.15
CA ARG A 63 1.12 5.73 -8.26
C ARG A 63 0.66 6.25 -6.88
N ALA A 64 1.20 5.68 -5.82
CA ALA A 64 1.05 6.11 -4.43
C ALA A 64 2.40 6.39 -3.77
N ARG A 65 2.39 7.24 -2.74
CA ARG A 65 3.52 7.45 -1.83
C ARG A 65 3.09 7.06 -0.43
N ALA A 66 3.90 6.23 0.23
CA ALA A 66 3.68 5.82 1.60
C ALA A 66 4.91 6.22 2.43
N ASP A 67 4.69 7.00 3.47
CA ASP A 67 5.70 7.25 4.50
C ASP A 67 5.42 6.32 5.68
N LEU A 68 6.35 5.40 5.94
CA LEU A 68 6.29 4.44 7.05
C LEU A 68 7.36 4.87 8.05
N GLY A 69 6.96 5.49 9.16
CA GLY A 69 7.89 5.85 10.24
C GLY A 69 9.04 6.74 9.79
N GLY A 70 8.80 7.69 8.88
CA GLY A 70 9.84 8.57 8.32
C GLY A 70 10.60 7.97 7.14
N THR A 71 10.36 6.70 6.78
CA THR A 71 10.88 6.11 5.56
C THR A 71 9.88 6.25 4.42
N ARG A 72 10.36 6.83 3.33
CA ARG A 72 9.53 7.23 2.21
C ARG A 72 9.59 6.22 1.07
N TYR A 73 8.46 5.56 0.85
CA TYR A 73 8.26 4.56 -0.18
C TYR A 73 7.44 5.10 -1.36
N SER A 74 7.87 4.71 -2.56
CA SER A 74 7.15 4.92 -3.81
C SER A 74 6.49 3.61 -4.18
N LEU A 75 5.17 3.62 -4.31
CA LEU A 75 4.37 2.44 -4.64
C LEU A 75 3.73 2.69 -6.00
N THR A 76 3.94 1.78 -6.95
CA THR A 76 3.22 1.81 -8.23
C THR A 76 2.37 0.54 -8.28
N LEU A 77 1.07 0.73 -8.10
CA LEU A 77 0.04 -0.29 -8.17
C LEU A 77 -0.53 -0.23 -9.60
N GLY A 78 0.01 -1.05 -10.50
CA GLY A 78 -0.56 -1.19 -11.84
C GLY A 78 -1.83 -2.03 -11.82
N GLU A 79 -2.51 -2.12 -12.97
CA GLU A 79 -3.71 -2.93 -13.24
C GLU A 79 -3.51 -4.46 -13.10
N SER A 80 -2.50 -4.90 -12.34
CA SER A 80 -2.17 -6.31 -12.14
C SER A 80 -3.22 -6.98 -11.26
N ASP A 81 -4.06 -7.77 -11.95
CA ASP A 81 -4.88 -8.90 -11.53
C ASP A 81 -5.38 -8.85 -10.06
N PRO A 82 -6.57 -8.28 -9.81
CA PRO A 82 -7.24 -8.51 -8.54
C PRO A 82 -7.43 -10.02 -8.36
N ASP A 83 -7.13 -10.53 -7.17
CA ASP A 83 -7.52 -11.89 -6.78
C ASP A 83 -9.03 -12.07 -7.08
N PRO A 84 -9.44 -13.11 -7.82
CA PRO A 84 -10.82 -13.29 -8.24
C PRO A 84 -11.71 -13.47 -6.99
N GLY A 85 -12.35 -12.38 -6.57
CA GLY A 85 -13.12 -12.32 -5.32
C GLY A 85 -13.03 -10.98 -4.58
N THR A 86 -12.06 -10.13 -4.88
CA THR A 86 -11.96 -8.78 -4.28
C THR A 86 -12.64 -7.74 -5.19
N PRO A 87 -13.65 -6.99 -4.73
CA PRO A 87 -14.40 -6.07 -5.59
C PRO A 87 -13.55 -4.87 -5.99
N GLY A 88 -12.87 -4.92 -7.14
CA GLY A 88 -12.30 -3.78 -7.89
C GLY A 88 -10.76 -3.69 -7.91
N THR A 89 -10.24 -3.20 -9.05
CA THR A 89 -8.80 -3.04 -9.34
C THR A 89 -8.05 -2.35 -8.19
N PRO A 90 -6.96 -2.93 -7.65
CA PRO A 90 -6.17 -2.33 -6.58
C PRO A 90 -5.46 -1.07 -7.09
N SER A 91 -6.10 0.09 -6.89
CA SER A 91 -5.56 1.38 -7.32
C SER A 91 -4.84 2.10 -6.17
N ALA A 92 -3.91 2.99 -6.51
CA ALA A 92 -3.24 3.86 -5.55
C ALA A 92 -4.23 4.67 -4.70
N ARG A 93 -5.35 5.08 -5.30
CA ARG A 93 -6.44 5.78 -4.58
C ARG A 93 -7.05 4.91 -3.49
N ARG A 94 -7.35 3.64 -3.79
CA ARG A 94 -7.89 2.70 -2.80
C ARG A 94 -6.92 2.40 -1.68
N PHE A 95 -5.64 2.26 -1.97
CA PHE A 95 -4.62 2.12 -0.92
C PHE A 95 -4.65 3.32 0.03
N VAL A 96 -4.66 4.56 -0.50
CA VAL A 96 -4.73 5.77 0.32
C VAL A 96 -6.03 5.84 1.12
N GLU A 97 -7.16 5.47 0.52
CA GLU A 97 -8.45 5.43 1.21
C GLU A 97 -8.46 4.38 2.32
N ALA A 98 -7.92 3.19 2.08
CA ALA A 98 -7.81 2.12 3.08
C ALA A 98 -6.95 2.55 4.26
N VAL A 99 -5.79 3.18 4.01
CA VAL A 99 -4.94 3.76 5.07
C VAL A 99 -5.70 4.84 5.83
N ARG A 100 -6.42 5.75 5.13
CA ARG A 100 -7.21 6.81 5.77
C ARG A 100 -8.34 6.26 6.64
N ARG A 101 -9.08 5.26 6.16
CA ARG A 101 -10.14 4.61 6.95
C ARG A 101 -9.57 3.87 8.15
N ALA A 102 -8.44 3.19 7.98
CA ALA A 102 -7.77 2.49 9.08
C ALA A 102 -7.21 3.47 10.12
N ALA A 103 -6.65 4.60 9.70
CA ALA A 103 -6.14 5.64 10.59
C ALA A 103 -7.26 6.43 11.30
N GLY A 104 -8.37 6.71 10.61
CA GLY A 104 -9.51 7.46 11.16
C GLY A 104 -10.33 6.70 12.20
N ARG A 105 -10.20 5.37 12.26
CA ARG A 105 -10.92 4.51 13.21
C ARG A 105 -10.23 4.35 14.57
N GLY A 106 -9.03 4.89 14.74
CA GLY A 106 -8.26 4.83 15.99
C GLY A 106 -8.50 6.01 16.94
N ARG A 107 -9.62 6.74 16.80
CA ARG A 107 -10.05 7.78 17.74
C ARG A 107 -11.17 7.27 18.64
#